data_AF-A0A920TPA8-F1
#
_entry.id   AF-A0A920TPA8-F1
#
_cell.length_a   1.000
_cell.length_b   1.000
_cell.length_c   1.000
_cell.angle_alpha   90.00
_cell.angle_beta   90.00
_cell.angle_gamma   90.00
#
_symmetry.space_group_name_H-M   'P 1'
#
loop_
_entity.id
_entity.type
_entity.pdbx_description
1 polymer ?
#
loop_
_entity_poly.entity_id
_entity_poly.type
_entity_poly.pdbx_seq_one_letter_code
_entity_poly.pdbx_strand_id
1 'polypeptide(L)'
;MAARAVLRDVVRVLGKPYGFGDRLAKAIPDVLGISLEDAYKEKEFKELIDANEESKEVFDMSLKLEGLSRSVGTHAAGVVIAPTALTDFTPLVVDQERGNP
;
A
#
# COMPACT_ATOMS: atom_id res chain seq x y z
N MET A 1 -1.07 2.42 -2.47
CA MET A 1 -0.63 1.20 -1.75
C MET A 1 -1.24 0.01 -2.44
N ALA A 2 -0.51 -1.10 -2.59
CA ALA A 2 -1.05 -2.31 -3.22
C ALA A 2 -2.01 -3.06 -2.26
N ALA A 3 -2.94 -3.85 -2.81
CA ALA A 3 -4.01 -4.54 -2.09
C ALA A 3 -3.55 -5.25 -0.80
N ARG A 4 -2.51 -6.10 -0.88
CA ARG A 4 -1.99 -6.82 0.30
C ARG A 4 -1.36 -5.89 1.34
N ALA A 5 -0.72 -4.80 0.91
CA ALA A 5 -0.03 -3.89 1.81
C ALA A 5 -1.03 -3.01 2.57
N VAL A 6 -2.00 -2.44 1.86
CA VAL A 6 -3.04 -1.58 2.47
C VAL A 6 -3.85 -2.34 3.51
N LEU A 7 -4.19 -3.61 3.23
CA LEU A 7 -4.98 -4.43 4.15
C LEU A 7 -4.20 -4.71 5.46
N ARG A 8 -2.92 -5.03 5.36
CA ARG A 8 -2.05 -5.20 6.54
C ARG A 8 -1.86 -3.90 7.33
N ASP A 9 -1.74 -2.77 6.64
CA ASP A 9 -1.63 -1.46 7.29
C ASP A 9 -2.89 -1.09 8.05
N VAL A 10 -4.07 -1.28 7.45
CA VAL A 10 -5.37 -1.02 8.09
C VAL A 10 -5.57 -1.91 9.32
N VAL A 11 -5.30 -3.21 9.21
CA VAL A 11 -5.38 -4.15 10.35
C VAL A 11 -4.54 -3.67 11.52
N ARG A 12 -3.29 -3.26 11.24
CA ARG A 12 -2.37 -2.77 12.26
C ARG A 12 -2.87 -1.47 12.90
N VAL A 13 -3.42 -0.55 12.11
CA VAL A 13 -3.97 0.72 12.62
C VAL A 13 -5.20 0.50 13.48
N LEU A 14 -6.06 -0.46 13.12
CA LEU A 14 -7.23 -0.85 13.91
C LEU A 14 -6.89 -1.69 15.15
N GLY A 15 -5.60 -1.93 15.44
CA GLY A 15 -5.16 -2.68 16.61
C GLY A 15 -5.47 -4.18 16.57
N LYS A 16 -5.81 -4.72 15.40
CA LYS A 16 -6.13 -6.15 15.22
C LYS A 16 -4.85 -7.01 15.17
N PRO A 17 -4.91 -8.30 15.54
CA PRO A 17 -3.72 -9.16 15.57
C PRO A 17 -3.04 -9.32 14.20
N TYR A 18 -1.71 -9.42 14.18
CA TYR A 18 -0.93 -9.59 12.93
C TYR A 18 -1.39 -10.82 12.13
N GLY A 19 -1.64 -11.95 12.80
CA GLY A 19 -2.08 -13.19 12.16
C GLY A 19 -3.43 -13.05 11.44
N PHE A 20 -4.31 -12.16 11.91
CA PHE A 20 -5.56 -11.85 11.24
C PHE A 20 -5.31 -11.13 9.91
N GLY A 21 -4.48 -10.08 9.92
CA GLY A 21 -4.13 -9.36 8.70
C GLY A 21 -3.34 -10.20 7.70
N ASP A 22 -2.46 -11.08 8.17
CA ASP A 22 -1.72 -11.99 7.28
C ASP A 22 -2.64 -13.02 6.61
N ARG A 23 -3.64 -13.55 7.34
CA ARG A 23 -4.67 -14.44 6.76
C ARG A 23 -5.46 -13.74 5.66
N LEU A 24 -5.97 -12.54 5.93
CA LEU A 24 -6.72 -11.77 4.93
C LEU A 24 -5.85 -11.42 3.72
N ALA A 25 -4.61 -10.97 3.96
CA ALA A 25 -3.70 -10.61 2.89
C ALA A 25 -3.31 -11.80 2.03
N LYS A 26 -3.15 -13.02 2.58
CA LYS A 26 -2.81 -14.24 1.82
C LYS A 26 -3.92 -14.72 0.90
N ALA A 27 -5.18 -14.50 1.27
CA ALA A 27 -6.33 -14.88 0.45
C ALA A 27 -6.49 -14.04 -0.83
N ILE A 28 -5.81 -12.89 -0.93
CA ILE A 28 -5.73 -12.13 -2.18
C ILE A 28 -4.93 -12.96 -3.21
N PRO A 29 -5.41 -13.13 -4.45
CA PRO A 29 -4.67 -13.83 -5.51
C PRO A 29 -3.31 -13.20 -5.81
N ASP A 30 -2.33 -14.04 -6.20
CA ASP A 30 -0.99 -13.57 -6.54
C ASP A 30 -0.90 -13.11 -8.01
N VAL A 31 -1.59 -12.01 -8.30
CA VAL A 31 -1.61 -11.37 -9.62
C VAL A 31 -1.01 -9.99 -9.51
N LEU A 32 -0.07 -9.67 -10.40
CA LEU A 32 0.59 -8.37 -10.42
C LEU A 32 -0.45 -7.26 -10.67
N GLY A 33 -0.52 -6.30 -9.76
CA GLY A 33 -1.43 -5.16 -9.89
C GLY A 33 -2.90 -5.46 -9.57
N ILE A 34 -3.21 -6.58 -8.92
CA ILE A 34 -4.57 -6.88 -8.47
C ILE A 34 -5.13 -5.79 -7.55
N SER A 35 -6.37 -5.38 -7.80
CA SER A 35 -7.13 -4.49 -6.93
C SER A 35 -7.90 -5.27 -5.87
N LEU A 36 -8.28 -4.59 -4.77
CA LEU A 36 -9.15 -5.19 -3.75
C LEU A 36 -10.54 -5.55 -4.30
N GLU A 37 -11.06 -4.76 -5.25
CA GLU A 37 -12.34 -5.05 -5.92
C GLU A 37 -12.27 -6.31 -6.79
N ASP A 38 -11.16 -6.51 -7.51
CA ASP A 38 -10.94 -7.72 -8.29
C ASP A 38 -10.72 -8.94 -7.38
N ALA A 39 -9.97 -8.78 -6.30
CA ALA A 39 -9.80 -9.84 -5.30
C ALA A 39 -11.16 -10.25 -4.69
N TYR A 40 -12.09 -9.32 -4.48
CA TYR A 40 -13.43 -9.59 -3.94
C TYR A 40 -14.35 -10.36 -4.90
N LYS A 41 -14.00 -10.48 -6.18
CA LYS A 41 -14.71 -11.36 -7.11
C LYS A 41 -14.36 -12.83 -6.90
N GLU A 42 -13.21 -13.12 -6.29
CA GLU A 42 -12.78 -14.48 -5.99
C GLU A 42 -13.49 -15.03 -4.75
N LYS A 43 -14.00 -16.26 -4.86
CA LYS A 43 -14.84 -16.88 -3.85
C LYS A 43 -14.17 -16.94 -2.47
N GLU A 44 -12.89 -17.34 -2.41
CA GLU A 44 -12.17 -17.51 -1.15
C GLU A 44 -11.99 -16.19 -0.39
N PHE A 45 -11.57 -15.13 -1.09
CA PHE A 45 -11.39 -13.82 -0.47
C PHE A 45 -12.75 -13.22 -0.07
N LYS A 46 -13.75 -13.31 -0.94
CA LYS A 46 -15.12 -12.86 -0.64
C LYS A 46 -15.69 -13.51 0.61
N GLU A 47 -15.62 -14.85 0.70
CA GLU A 47 -16.12 -15.59 1.86
C GLU A 47 -15.41 -15.18 3.16
N LEU A 48 -14.09 -14.91 3.10
CA LEU A 48 -13.33 -14.44 4.27
C LEU A 48 -13.71 -13.02 4.71
N ILE A 49 -13.98 -12.13 3.77
CA ILE A 49 -14.48 -10.78 4.07
C ILE A 49 -15.90 -10.86 4.62
N ASP A 50 -16.76 -11.66 4.01
CA ASP A 50 -18.17 -11.74 4.38
C ASP A 50 -18.42 -12.52 5.69
N ALA A 51 -17.46 -13.34 6.13
CA ALA A 51 -17.59 -14.21 7.30
C ALA A 51 -17.69 -13.49 8.65
N ASN A 52 -17.13 -12.27 8.81
CA ASN A 52 -17.26 -11.51 10.05
C ASN A 52 -17.19 -9.99 9.82
N GLU A 53 -17.76 -9.23 10.74
CA GLU A 53 -17.82 -7.76 10.66
C GLU A 53 -16.44 -7.09 10.71
N GLU A 54 -15.48 -7.68 11.43
CA GLU A 54 -14.12 -7.13 11.52
C GLU A 54 -13.37 -7.16 10.17
N SER A 55 -13.57 -8.22 9.38
CA SER A 55 -13.01 -8.35 8.04
C SER A 55 -13.65 -7.33 7.09
N LYS A 56 -14.96 -7.10 7.20
CA LYS A 56 -15.67 -6.07 6.43
C LYS A 56 -15.17 -4.68 6.76
N GLU A 57 -15.05 -4.34 8.05
CA GLU A 57 -14.51 -3.06 8.51
C GLU A 57 -13.11 -2.79 7.93
N VAL A 58 -12.23 -3.79 7.99
CA VAL A 58 -10.89 -3.70 7.39
C VAL A 58 -10.96 -3.50 5.88
N PHE A 59 -11.81 -4.27 5.19
CA PHE A 59 -11.95 -4.21 3.74
C PHE A 59 -12.47 -2.84 3.28
N ASP A 60 -13.54 -2.33 3.91
CA ASP A 60 -14.17 -1.05 3.58
C ASP A 60 -13.21 0.13 3.77
N MET A 61 -12.39 0.10 4.82
CA MET A 61 -11.34 1.10 5.01
C MET A 61 -10.21 0.93 4.00
N SER A 62 -9.84 -0.32 3.68
CA SER A 62 -8.77 -0.62 2.72
C SER A 62 -9.13 -0.15 1.31
N LEU A 63 -10.39 -0.27 0.88
CA LEU A 63 -10.87 0.24 -0.41
C LEU A 63 -10.63 1.75 -0.57
N LYS A 64 -10.78 2.53 0.52
CA LYS A 64 -10.57 3.98 0.51
C LYS A 64 -9.11 4.39 0.42
N LEU A 65 -8.20 3.49 0.80
CA LEU A 65 -6.76 3.76 0.92
C LEU A 65 -5.93 3.07 -0.17
N GLU A 66 -6.51 2.12 -0.90
CA GLU A 66 -5.86 1.46 -2.03
C GLU A 66 -5.40 2.52 -3.05
N GLY A 67 -4.22 2.29 -3.64
CA GLY A 67 -3.66 3.21 -4.63
C GLY A 67 -2.96 4.46 -4.07
N LEU A 68 -3.27 4.91 -2.85
CA LEU A 68 -2.64 6.12 -2.28
C LEU A 68 -1.12 5.99 -2.08
N SER A 69 -0.38 7.06 -2.36
CA SER A 69 1.06 7.13 -2.11
C SER A 69 1.36 7.11 -0.61
N ARG A 70 2.25 6.22 -0.17
CA ARG A 70 2.56 6.00 1.25
C ARG A 70 3.82 6.72 1.72
N SER A 71 4.87 6.70 0.91
CA SER A 71 6.18 7.27 1.24
C SER A 71 6.95 7.57 -0.03
N VAL A 72 8.05 8.32 0.09
CA VAL A 72 9.10 8.34 -0.93
C VAL A 72 9.62 6.93 -1.20
N GLY A 73 9.97 6.66 -2.46
CA GLY A 73 10.49 5.36 -2.89
C GLY A 73 11.88 5.08 -2.31
N THR A 74 12.20 3.81 -2.11
CA THR A 74 13.52 3.39 -1.60
C THR A 74 14.66 3.73 -2.56
N HIS A 75 14.39 3.69 -3.87
CA HIS A 75 15.36 3.99 -4.92
C HIS A 75 14.81 5.08 -5.83
N ALA A 76 15.70 5.95 -6.32
CA ALA A 76 15.37 6.85 -7.42
C ALA A 76 15.07 6.07 -8.70
N ALA A 77 14.15 6.58 -9.52
CA ALA A 77 13.77 5.94 -10.78
C ALA A 77 14.83 6.14 -11.89
N GLY A 78 15.66 7.17 -11.80
CA GLY A 78 16.67 7.50 -12.81
C GLY A 78 17.42 8.80 -12.50
N VAL A 79 18.25 9.24 -13.44
CA VAL A 79 19.04 10.49 -13.35
C VAL A 79 18.51 11.49 -14.36
N VAL A 80 18.37 12.75 -13.93
CA VAL A 80 17.96 13.88 -14.79
C VAL A 80 19.09 14.91 -14.80
N ILE A 81 19.41 15.45 -15.98
CA ILE A 81 20.46 16.45 -16.18
C ILE A 81 19.80 17.72 -16.75
N ALA A 82 19.95 18.84 -16.05
CA ALA A 82 19.40 20.15 -16.42
C ALA A 82 20.50 21.09 -16.95
N PRO A 83 20.16 22.13 -17.75
CA PRO A 83 21.14 23.09 -18.29
C PRO A 83 21.68 24.09 -17.26
N THR A 84 20.96 24.29 -16.15
CA THR A 84 21.36 25.10 -14.98
C THR A 84 21.07 24.31 -13.69
N ALA A 85 21.05 24.96 -12.51
CA ALA A 85 20.81 24.27 -11.24
C ALA A 85 19.43 23.59 -11.23
N LEU A 86 19.34 22.35 -10.72
CA LEU A 86 18.07 21.62 -10.64
C LEU A 86 16.98 22.38 -9.88
N THR A 87 17.39 23.18 -8.89
CA THR A 87 16.51 24.04 -8.08
C THR A 87 15.84 25.15 -8.88
N ASP A 88 16.33 25.49 -10.07
CA ASP A 88 15.67 26.43 -10.97
C ASP A 88 14.38 25.82 -11.58
N PHE A 89 14.25 24.49 -11.56
CA PHE A 89 13.15 23.74 -12.16
C PHE A 89 12.27 23.01 -11.14
N THR A 90 12.83 22.48 -10.05
CA THR A 90 12.11 21.69 -9.05
C THR A 90 12.77 21.74 -7.67
N PRO A 91 12.01 21.68 -6.56
CA PRO A 91 12.58 21.42 -5.24
C PRO A 91 13.21 20.01 -5.17
N LEU A 92 14.15 19.83 -4.23
CA LEU A 92 14.83 18.57 -3.97
C LEU A 92 14.35 17.95 -2.65
N VAL A 93 14.25 16.62 -2.62
CA VAL A 93 14.04 15.82 -1.41
C VAL A 93 15.32 15.05 -1.13
N VAL A 94 15.86 15.19 0.07
CA VAL A 94 17.05 14.48 0.55
C VAL A 94 16.68 13.55 1.70
N ASP A 95 17.39 12.44 1.80
CA ASP A 95 17.24 11.50 2.90
C ASP A 95 17.69 12.15 4.22
N GLN A 96 17.00 11.85 5.34
CA GLN A 96 17.26 12.49 6.62
C GLN A 96 18.54 11.98 7.31
N GLU A 97 18.96 10.74 7.04
CA GLU A 97 20.18 10.18 7.66
C GLU A 97 21.46 10.50 6.87
N ARG A 98 21.34 10.74 5.56
CA ARG A 98 22.44 11.26 4.75
C ARG A 98 22.39 12.78 4.82
N GLY A 99 23.02 13.33 5.86
CA GLY A 99 23.26 14.76 6.00
C GLY A 99 23.75 15.38 4.68
N ASN A 100 23.44 16.67 4.52
CA ASN A 100 23.75 17.45 3.31
C ASN A 100 25.19 17.18 2.83
N PRO A 101 25.43 16.83 1.55
CA PRO A 101 26.78 16.73 1.03
C PRO A 101 27.53 18.06 1.11
#